data_AF-A0A2A3HLC7-F1
#
_entry.id   AF-A0A2A3HLC7-F1
#
_cell.length_a   1.000
_cell.length_b   1.000
_cell.length_c   1.000
_cell.angle_alpha   90.00
_cell.angle_beta   90.00
_cell.angle_gamma   90.00
#
_symmetry.space_group_name_H-M   'P 1'
#
loop_
_entity.id
_entity.type
_entity.pdbx_description
1 polymer ?
#
loop_
_entity_poly.entity_id
_entity_poly.type
_entity_poly.pdbx_seq_one_letter_code
_entity_poly.pdbx_strand_id
1 'polypeptide(L)'
;MKNLCLSALLVFAACVFYACGPSALEIKEMSSECEFNVEVRYMPNDSIALFVGNTLYIATSQLVSESLYPLSVSTRDPMNIDGRAPTDVVNSDEELVAYIQKRVPGVSRFGIVMGDNVSNEIGFEPSATVQKLQEFFAKNYPGSSAVLFGEKAGELISAKKLY
;
A
#
# COMPACT_ATOMS: atom_id res chain seq x y z
N MET A 1 -1.64 -32.39 44.97
CA MET A 1 -0.75 -32.25 43.79
C MET A 1 -1.51 -32.38 42.45
N LYS A 2 -2.65 -31.70 42.29
CA LYS A 2 -3.43 -31.71 41.02
C LYS A 2 -3.45 -30.33 40.33
N ASN A 3 -2.97 -29.29 41.01
CA ASN A 3 -3.11 -27.90 40.56
C ASN A 3 -1.84 -27.33 39.92
N LEU A 4 -0.73 -28.08 39.88
CA LEU A 4 0.51 -27.64 39.20
C LEU A 4 0.58 -28.04 37.72
N CYS A 5 -0.13 -29.08 37.29
CA CYS A 5 -0.08 -29.54 35.90
C CYS A 5 -0.96 -28.69 34.96
N LEU A 6 -1.97 -27.99 35.48
CA LEU A 6 -2.86 -27.15 34.66
C LEU A 6 -2.19 -25.82 34.27
N SER A 7 -1.31 -25.29 35.12
CA SER A 7 -0.64 -24.00 34.92
C SER A 7 0.46 -24.05 33.87
N ALA A 8 1.08 -25.22 33.67
CA ALA A 8 2.13 -25.42 32.66
C ALA A 8 1.56 -25.56 31.24
N LEU A 9 0.34 -26.09 31.09
CA LEU A 9 -0.31 -26.25 29.79
C LEU A 9 -0.79 -24.91 29.19
N LEU A 10 -1.16 -23.95 30.05
CA LEU A 10 -1.60 -22.62 29.64
C LEU A 10 -0.45 -21.71 29.15
N VAL A 11 0.78 -21.93 29.64
CA VAL A 11 1.96 -21.18 29.18
C VAL A 11 2.43 -21.69 27.80
N PHE A 12 2.31 -22.98 27.52
CA PHE A 12 2.64 -23.53 26.19
C PHE A 12 1.62 -23.12 25.11
N ALA A 13 0.34 -22.98 25.47
CA ALA A 13 -0.68 -22.47 24.54
C ALA A 13 -0.49 -20.98 24.20
N ALA A 14 0.11 -20.19 25.09
CA ALA A 14 0.39 -18.77 24.84
C ALA A 14 1.55 -18.54 23.86
N CYS A 15 2.49 -19.49 23.74
CA CYS A 15 3.62 -19.38 22.82
C CYS A 15 3.29 -19.81 21.37
N VAL A 16 2.17 -20.49 21.13
CA VAL A 16 1.70 -20.85 19.77
C VAL A 16 1.01 -19.67 19.07
N PHE A 17 0.70 -18.59 19.81
CA PHE A 17 0.14 -17.35 19.28
C PHE A 17 1.16 -16.21 19.14
N TYR A 18 2.46 -16.49 19.20
CA TYR A 18 3.41 -15.58 18.57
C TYR A 18 3.26 -15.75 17.07
N ALA A 19 2.45 -14.86 16.48
CA ALA A 19 2.23 -14.76 15.06
C ALA A 19 3.59 -14.77 14.32
N CYS A 20 3.89 -15.90 13.66
CA CYS A 20 4.84 -15.92 12.57
C CYS A 20 4.26 -15.02 11.48
N GLY A 21 4.82 -13.82 11.32
CA GLY A 21 4.60 -13.06 10.09
C GLY A 21 4.98 -13.91 8.88
N PRO A 22 4.44 -13.59 7.68
CA PRO A 22 4.78 -14.33 6.48
C PRO A 22 6.30 -14.31 6.26
N SER A 23 6.83 -15.44 5.83
CA SER A 23 8.23 -15.57 5.43
C SER A 23 8.55 -14.66 4.24
N ALA A 24 9.84 -14.38 4.01
CA ALA A 24 10.27 -13.58 2.87
C ALA A 24 9.83 -14.18 1.51
N LEU A 25 9.68 -15.51 1.42
CA LEU A 25 9.15 -16.15 0.22
C LEU A 25 7.66 -15.87 0.05
N GLU A 26 6.86 -16.07 1.10
CA GLU A 26 5.42 -15.80 1.08
C GLU A 26 5.12 -14.33 0.78
N ILE A 27 5.91 -13.40 1.33
CA ILE A 27 5.79 -11.96 1.01
C ILE A 27 6.01 -11.71 -0.49
N LYS A 28 7.01 -12.35 -1.10
CA LYS A 28 7.29 -12.23 -2.54
C LYS A 28 6.16 -12.82 -3.38
N GLU A 29 5.63 -13.98 -2.98
CA GLU A 29 4.49 -14.61 -3.65
C GLU A 29 3.26 -13.69 -3.59
N MET A 30 2.89 -13.20 -2.40
CA MET A 30 1.80 -12.26 -2.22
C MET A 30 1.99 -10.98 -3.04
N SER A 31 3.21 -10.44 -3.09
CA SER A 31 3.52 -9.27 -3.92
C SER A 31 3.40 -9.56 -5.41
N SER A 32 3.81 -10.75 -5.87
CA SER A 32 3.73 -11.15 -7.28
C SER A 32 2.30 -11.38 -7.76
N GLU A 33 1.38 -11.69 -6.83
CA GLU A 33 -0.05 -11.82 -7.12
C GLU A 33 -0.76 -10.47 -7.26
N CYS A 34 -0.15 -9.37 -6.80
CA CYS A 34 -0.74 -8.04 -6.90
C CYS A 34 -0.63 -7.51 -8.35
N GLU A 35 -1.78 -7.22 -8.94
CA GLU A 35 -1.90 -6.75 -10.33
C GLU A 35 -1.72 -5.24 -10.44
N PHE A 36 -2.07 -4.49 -9.40
CA PHE A 36 -1.84 -3.06 -9.27
C PHE A 36 -1.29 -2.73 -7.89
N ASN A 37 -0.29 -1.86 -7.84
CA ASN A 37 0.32 -1.43 -6.58
C ASN A 37 0.19 0.08 -6.39
N VAL A 38 -0.12 0.49 -5.16
CA VAL A 38 0.07 1.86 -4.70
C VAL A 38 1.25 1.89 -3.75
N GLU A 39 2.32 2.56 -4.15
CA GLU A 39 3.50 2.73 -3.31
C GLU A 39 3.53 4.14 -2.73
N VAL A 40 3.41 4.26 -1.41
CA VAL A 40 3.47 5.56 -0.73
C VAL A 40 4.87 5.78 -0.17
N ARG A 41 5.50 6.88 -0.55
CA ARG A 41 6.90 7.21 -0.19
C ARG A 41 7.05 8.69 0.10
N TYR A 42 7.95 9.02 1.02
CA TYR A 42 8.38 10.40 1.17
C TYR A 42 9.29 10.80 0.02
N MET A 43 8.96 11.91 -0.65
CA MET A 43 9.68 12.45 -1.79
C MET A 43 10.00 13.94 -1.52
N PRO A 44 11.24 14.29 -1.14
CA PRO A 44 11.57 15.64 -0.66
C PRO A 44 11.32 16.77 -1.67
N ASN A 45 11.41 16.48 -2.97
CA ASN A 45 11.40 17.47 -4.05
C ASN A 45 10.36 17.17 -5.13
N ASP A 46 9.43 16.25 -4.86
CA ASP A 46 8.39 15.85 -5.80
C ASP A 46 7.08 15.65 -5.03
N SER A 47 6.05 16.35 -5.49
CA SER A 47 4.71 16.28 -4.91
C SER A 47 3.71 15.66 -5.88
N ILE A 48 4.17 15.07 -6.98
CA ILE A 48 3.31 14.48 -8.01
C ILE A 48 3.41 12.96 -7.94
N ALA A 49 2.26 12.30 -8.07
CA ALA A 49 2.21 10.85 -8.10
C ALA A 49 2.69 10.37 -9.47
N LEU A 50 3.42 9.26 -9.51
CA LEU A 50 3.97 8.71 -10.75
C LEU A 50 3.32 7.37 -11.05
N PHE A 51 2.79 7.24 -12.27
CA PHE A 51 2.27 5.96 -12.74
C PHE A 51 3.31 5.30 -13.66
N VAL A 52 3.90 4.18 -13.22
CA VAL A 52 4.94 3.45 -13.95
C VAL A 52 4.57 1.97 -13.96
N GLY A 53 4.44 1.39 -15.16
CA GLY A 53 4.01 -0.01 -15.31
C GLY A 53 2.59 -0.21 -14.75
N ASN A 54 2.48 -0.98 -13.68
CA ASN A 54 1.25 -1.22 -12.92
C ASN A 54 1.30 -0.64 -11.49
N THR A 55 2.21 0.31 -11.26
CA THR A 55 2.40 0.92 -9.94
C THR A 55 2.12 2.41 -9.98
N LEU A 56 1.33 2.88 -9.02
CA LEU A 56 1.13 4.29 -8.72
C LEU A 56 1.95 4.66 -7.48
N TYR A 57 3.04 5.38 -7.70
CA TYR A 57 3.85 5.97 -6.63
C TYR A 57 3.21 7.26 -6.16
N ILE A 58 2.84 7.37 -4.89
CA ILE A 58 2.24 8.57 -4.34
C ILE A 58 3.20 9.19 -3.32
N ALA A 59 3.56 10.45 -3.56
CA ALA A 59 4.29 11.24 -2.58
C ALA A 59 3.41 11.51 -1.35
N THR A 60 3.95 11.29 -0.16
CA THR A 60 3.27 11.55 1.13
C THR A 60 2.67 12.95 1.23
N SER A 61 3.31 13.95 0.63
CA SER A 61 2.86 15.35 0.60
C SER A 61 1.47 15.56 0.00
N GLN A 62 1.01 14.68 -0.89
CA GLN A 62 -0.36 14.72 -1.43
C GLN A 62 -1.40 14.13 -0.48
N LEU A 63 -0.97 13.34 0.50
CA LEU A 63 -1.82 12.55 1.40
C LEU A 63 -1.85 13.09 2.82
N VAL A 64 -1.14 14.20 3.10
CA VAL A 64 -1.22 14.93 4.38
C VAL A 64 -2.63 15.47 4.60
N SER A 65 -3.38 15.76 3.53
CA SER A 65 -4.78 16.14 3.66
C SER A 65 -5.65 14.93 4.05
N GLU A 66 -6.75 15.17 4.77
CA GLU A 66 -7.71 14.11 5.11
C GLU A 66 -8.42 13.51 3.87
N SER A 67 -8.13 13.99 2.65
CA SER A 67 -8.67 13.51 1.38
C SER A 67 -7.63 12.76 0.55
N LEU A 68 -8.08 11.79 -0.26
CA LEU A 68 -7.28 11.18 -1.34
C LEU A 68 -7.15 12.12 -2.55
N TYR A 69 -8.06 13.09 -2.67
CA TYR A 69 -8.20 13.98 -3.81
C TYR A 69 -8.04 15.46 -3.43
N PRO A 70 -7.60 16.32 -4.37
CA PRO A 70 -7.18 15.99 -5.73
C PRO A 70 -5.84 15.27 -5.75
N LEU A 71 -5.71 14.26 -6.62
CA LEU A 71 -4.47 13.52 -6.83
C LEU A 71 -3.83 13.97 -8.14
N SER A 72 -2.69 14.63 -8.05
CA SER A 72 -1.89 15.02 -9.21
C SER A 72 -1.05 13.82 -9.65
N VAL A 73 -1.26 13.36 -10.89
CA VAL A 73 -0.58 12.17 -11.41
C VAL A 73 0.18 12.50 -12.70
N SER A 74 1.34 11.89 -12.86
CA SER A 74 2.11 11.94 -14.10
C SER A 74 2.46 10.54 -14.60
N THR A 75 2.19 10.26 -15.87
CA THR A 75 2.87 9.19 -16.60
C THR A 75 4.20 9.74 -17.10
N ARG A 76 5.28 9.59 -16.33
CA ARG A 76 6.60 10.03 -16.80
C ARG A 76 7.17 8.99 -17.77
N ASP A 77 7.66 9.47 -18.91
CA ASP A 77 8.57 8.71 -19.74
C ASP A 77 9.85 8.45 -18.91
N PRO A 78 10.29 7.20 -18.73
CA PRO A 78 11.55 6.89 -18.06
C PRO A 78 12.76 7.65 -18.64
N MET A 79 12.65 8.11 -19.90
CA MET A 79 13.69 8.88 -20.59
C MET A 79 13.61 10.39 -20.36
N ASN A 80 12.56 10.91 -19.68
CA ASN A 80 12.38 12.34 -19.41
C ASN A 80 11.83 12.58 -17.99
N ILE A 81 12.68 12.33 -16.99
CA ILE A 81 12.37 12.41 -15.56
C ILE A 81 12.28 13.86 -15.05
N ASP A 82 12.85 14.82 -15.79
CA ASP A 82 12.91 16.24 -15.40
C ASP A 82 11.56 16.97 -15.53
N GLY A 83 10.60 16.38 -16.24
CA GLY A 83 9.23 16.87 -16.33
C GLY A 83 8.47 16.70 -15.00
N ARG A 84 8.57 17.70 -14.12
CA ARG A 84 7.82 17.76 -12.84
C ARG A 84 6.44 18.40 -12.94
N ALA A 85 5.80 18.30 -14.10
CA ALA A 85 4.41 18.73 -14.25
C ALA A 85 3.47 17.51 -14.19
N PRO A 86 2.31 17.61 -13.53
CA PRO A 86 1.30 16.56 -13.62
C PRO A 86 0.78 16.52 -15.06
N THR A 87 0.55 15.32 -15.59
CA THR A 87 -0.12 15.16 -16.89
C THR A 87 -1.63 15.04 -16.72
N ASP A 88 -2.07 14.57 -15.55
CA ASP A 88 -3.47 14.37 -15.20
C ASP A 88 -3.71 14.82 -13.75
N VAL A 89 -4.94 15.27 -13.46
CA VAL A 89 -5.42 15.52 -12.09
C VAL A 89 -6.68 14.70 -11.90
N VAL A 90 -6.67 13.84 -10.90
CA VAL A 90 -7.78 12.94 -10.54
C VAL A 90 -8.51 13.52 -9.33
N ASN A 91 -9.81 13.80 -9.48
CA ASN A 91 -10.59 14.57 -8.51
C ASN A 91 -11.64 13.74 -7.76
N SER A 92 -11.87 12.50 -8.16
CA SER A 92 -12.85 11.62 -7.53
C SER A 92 -12.49 10.14 -7.64
N ASP A 93 -13.24 9.30 -6.92
CA ASP A 93 -13.15 7.84 -7.03
C ASP A 93 -13.39 7.35 -8.45
N GLU A 94 -14.41 7.89 -9.13
CA GLU A 94 -14.76 7.48 -10.48
C GLU A 94 -13.64 7.82 -11.46
N GLU A 95 -13.02 8.99 -11.32
CA GLU A 95 -11.86 9.39 -12.11
C GLU A 95 -10.65 8.49 -11.83
N LEU A 96 -10.40 8.13 -10.56
CA LEU A 96 -9.29 7.24 -10.19
C LEU A 96 -9.50 5.83 -10.75
N VAL A 97 -10.72 5.30 -10.65
CA VAL A 97 -11.10 4.00 -11.23
C VAL A 97 -10.88 4.00 -12.73
N ALA A 98 -11.39 5.02 -13.43
CA ALA A 98 -11.20 5.15 -14.87
C ALA A 98 -9.72 5.26 -15.24
N TYR A 99 -8.94 6.00 -14.44
CA TYR A 99 -7.51 6.17 -14.63
C TYR A 99 -6.73 4.85 -14.50
N ILE A 100 -7.07 4.03 -13.49
CA ILE A 100 -6.49 2.71 -13.26
C ILE A 100 -6.93 1.75 -14.37
N GLN A 101 -8.23 1.62 -14.65
CA GLN A 101 -8.76 0.65 -15.62
C GLN A 101 -8.26 0.89 -17.05
N LYS A 102 -8.00 2.15 -17.43
CA LYS A 102 -7.40 2.48 -18.72
C LYS A 102 -5.99 1.89 -18.87
N ARG A 103 -5.26 1.70 -17.77
CA ARG A 103 -3.84 1.30 -17.75
C ARG A 103 -3.63 -0.15 -17.30
N VAL A 104 -4.45 -0.64 -16.37
CA VAL A 104 -4.46 -2.00 -15.85
C VAL A 104 -5.89 -2.55 -15.91
N PRO A 105 -6.35 -3.00 -17.09
CA PRO A 105 -7.72 -3.50 -17.27
C PRO A 105 -7.96 -4.77 -16.45
N GLY A 106 -9.13 -4.89 -15.82
CA GLY A 106 -9.54 -6.10 -15.11
C GLY A 106 -8.83 -6.37 -13.78
N VAL A 107 -8.18 -5.35 -13.20
CA VAL A 107 -7.51 -5.47 -11.90
C VAL A 107 -8.47 -5.92 -10.78
N SER A 108 -8.01 -6.88 -10.00
CA SER A 108 -8.73 -7.51 -8.89
C SER A 108 -7.85 -7.78 -7.67
N ARG A 109 -6.53 -7.68 -7.80
CA ARG A 109 -5.57 -7.90 -6.71
C ARG A 109 -4.70 -6.67 -6.50
N PHE A 110 -4.80 -6.06 -5.32
CA PHE A 110 -4.18 -4.78 -5.00
C PHE A 110 -3.07 -4.92 -3.95
N GLY A 111 -1.95 -4.26 -4.19
CA GLY A 111 -0.90 -4.04 -3.20
C GLY A 111 -0.90 -2.59 -2.73
N ILE A 112 -0.78 -2.39 -1.42
CA ILE A 112 -0.47 -1.09 -0.81
C ILE A 112 0.90 -1.23 -0.17
N VAL A 113 1.91 -0.51 -0.64
CA VAL A 113 3.26 -0.54 -0.07
C VAL A 113 3.51 0.76 0.67
N MET A 114 3.86 0.65 1.95
CA MET A 114 4.35 1.77 2.74
C MET A 114 5.88 1.75 2.77
N GLY A 115 6.50 2.79 2.18
CA GLY A 115 7.95 2.98 2.22
C GLY A 115 8.47 3.18 3.64
N ASP A 116 9.74 2.83 3.88
CA ASP A 116 10.38 3.03 5.19
C ASP A 116 10.54 4.51 5.58
N ASN A 117 10.51 5.39 4.58
CA ASN A 117 10.78 6.81 4.72
C ASN A 117 9.53 7.68 4.90
N VAL A 118 8.32 7.09 4.92
CA VAL A 118 7.06 7.86 4.98
C VAL A 118 6.93 8.72 6.24
N SER A 119 7.58 8.32 7.33
CA SER A 119 7.61 9.06 8.61
C SER A 119 8.38 10.37 8.54
N ASN A 120 9.12 10.63 7.46
CA ASN A 120 9.82 11.89 7.24
C ASN A 120 8.87 13.03 6.84
N GLU A 121 7.64 12.72 6.41
CA GLU A 121 6.61 13.72 6.12
C GLU A 121 5.87 14.13 7.39
N ILE A 122 5.89 15.43 7.70
CA ILE A 122 5.20 15.95 8.87
C ILE A 122 3.68 15.92 8.63
N GLY A 123 2.94 15.30 9.55
CA GLY A 123 1.47 15.20 9.47
C GLY A 123 0.97 14.11 8.54
N PHE A 124 1.86 13.29 7.97
CA PHE A 124 1.45 12.08 7.25
C PHE A 124 1.09 10.97 8.24
N GLU A 125 -0.12 10.42 8.09
CA GLU A 125 -0.63 9.33 8.93
C GLU A 125 -0.73 8.03 8.11
N PRO A 126 0.21 7.08 8.28
CA PRO A 126 0.23 5.84 7.49
C PRO A 126 -1.06 5.02 7.63
N SER A 127 -1.55 4.85 8.86
CA SER A 127 -2.75 4.05 9.13
C SER A 127 -4.00 4.62 8.47
N ALA A 128 -4.16 5.95 8.54
CA ALA A 128 -5.29 6.63 7.89
C ALA A 128 -5.20 6.51 6.36
N THR A 129 -4.00 6.63 5.80
CA THR A 129 -3.77 6.45 4.36
C THR A 129 -4.10 5.04 3.91
N VAL A 130 -3.63 4.02 4.63
CA VAL A 130 -3.96 2.61 4.35
C VAL A 130 -5.46 2.41 4.39
N GLN A 131 -6.15 2.96 5.39
CA GLN A 131 -7.60 2.85 5.50
C GLN A 131 -8.31 3.48 4.31
N LYS A 132 -7.94 4.70 3.90
CA LYS A 132 -8.54 5.37 2.72
C LYS A 132 -8.37 4.54 1.45
N LEU A 133 -7.17 4.02 1.20
CA LEU A 133 -6.89 3.18 0.04
C LEU A 133 -7.66 1.86 0.10
N GLN A 134 -7.73 1.24 1.28
CA GLN A 134 -8.51 0.03 1.52
C GLN A 134 -9.99 0.25 1.24
N GLU A 135 -10.56 1.35 1.73
CA GLU A 135 -11.96 1.74 1.51
C GLU A 135 -12.23 2.03 0.03
N PHE A 136 -11.32 2.75 -0.63
CA PHE A 136 -11.39 3.00 -2.08
C PHE A 136 -11.46 1.69 -2.88
N PHE A 137 -10.54 0.75 -2.63
CA PHE A 137 -10.51 -0.51 -3.36
C PHE A 137 -11.75 -1.38 -3.06
N ALA A 138 -12.14 -1.49 -1.79
CA ALA A 138 -13.30 -2.28 -1.40
C ALA A 138 -14.61 -1.74 -1.99
N LYS A 139 -14.77 -0.41 -2.04
CA LYS A 139 -15.94 0.27 -2.61
C LYS A 139 -16.02 0.07 -4.13
N ASN A 140 -14.91 0.27 -4.83
CA ASN A 140 -14.91 0.40 -6.29
C ASN A 140 -14.57 -0.88 -7.05
N TYR A 141 -13.99 -1.88 -6.38
CA TYR A 141 -13.63 -3.18 -6.96
C TYR A 141 -14.21 -4.31 -6.10
N PRO A 142 -15.53 -4.52 -6.11
CA PRO A 142 -16.16 -5.55 -5.30
C PRO A 142 -15.65 -6.95 -5.69
N GLY A 143 -15.31 -7.77 -4.69
CA GLY A 143 -14.72 -9.10 -4.90
C GLY A 143 -13.21 -9.09 -5.16
N SER A 144 -12.56 -7.92 -5.09
CA SER A 144 -11.10 -7.82 -5.09
C SER A 144 -10.48 -8.25 -3.76
N SER A 145 -9.16 -8.37 -3.75
CA SER A 145 -8.35 -8.53 -2.53
C SER A 145 -7.31 -7.43 -2.41
N ALA A 146 -6.96 -7.06 -1.18
CA ALA A 146 -5.90 -6.08 -0.93
C ALA A 146 -4.88 -6.57 0.11
N VAL A 147 -3.60 -6.31 -0.14
CA VAL A 147 -2.50 -6.63 0.77
C VAL A 147 -1.72 -5.37 1.10
N LEU A 148 -1.50 -5.13 2.40
CA LEU A 148 -0.57 -4.12 2.89
C LEU A 148 0.83 -4.74 3.00
N PHE A 149 1.81 -4.08 2.41
CA PHE A 149 3.23 -4.39 2.54
C PHE A 149 3.96 -3.27 3.28
N GLY A 150 4.91 -3.68 4.13
CA GLY A 150 5.90 -2.78 4.72
C GLY A 150 7.22 -2.96 4.01
N GLU A 151 7.85 -1.85 3.61
CA GLU A 151 9.13 -1.83 2.92
C GLU A 151 10.24 -1.31 3.83
N LYS A 152 11.46 -1.81 3.65
CA LYS A 152 12.68 -1.31 4.27
C LYS A 152 13.87 -1.51 3.35
N ALA A 153 14.63 -0.45 3.09
CA ALA A 153 15.82 -0.47 2.25
C ALA A 153 15.61 -1.10 0.85
N GLY A 154 14.43 -0.91 0.26
CA GLY A 154 14.03 -1.45 -1.04
C GLY A 154 13.46 -2.87 -0.99
N GLU A 155 13.35 -3.49 0.19
CA GLU A 155 12.83 -4.84 0.35
C GLU A 155 11.51 -4.88 1.13
N LEU A 156 10.57 -5.73 0.71
CA LEU A 156 9.34 -5.97 1.46
C LEU A 156 9.64 -6.85 2.67
N ILE A 157 9.43 -6.32 3.87
CA ILE A 157 9.76 -6.97 5.15
C ILE A 157 8.55 -7.51 5.91
N SER A 158 7.34 -7.09 5.51
CA SER A 158 6.10 -7.56 6.12
C SER A 158 4.96 -7.50 5.12
N ALA A 159 4.00 -8.43 5.24
CA ALA A 159 2.75 -8.39 4.50
C ALA A 159 1.56 -8.68 5.43
N LYS A 160 0.43 -8.03 5.17
CA LYS A 160 -0.84 -8.21 5.88
C LYS A 160 -1.98 -8.18 4.87
N LYS A 161 -2.71 -9.29 4.74
CA LYS A 161 -3.99 -9.31 4.00
C LYS A 161 -4.97 -8.37 4.69
N LEU A 162 -5.58 -7.48 3.93
CA LEU A 162 -6.58 -6.54 4.43
C LEU A 162 -7.99 -7.14 4.29
N TYR A 163 -8.25 -7.79 3.16
CA TYR A 163 -9.44 -8.60 2.88
C TYR A 163 -9.20 -9.47 1.64
#